data_AF-A0A920IKK7-F1
#
_entry.id   AF-A0A920IKK7-F1
#
_cell.length_a   1.000
_cell.length_b   1.000
_cell.length_c   1.000
_cell.angle_alpha   90.00
_cell.angle_beta   90.00
_cell.angle_gamma   90.00
#
_symmetry.space_group_name_H-M   'P 1'
#
loop_
_entity.id
_entity.type
_entity.pdbx_description
1 polymer ?
#
loop_
_entity_poly.entity_id
_entity_poly.type
_entity_poly.pdbx_seq_one_letter_code
_entity_poly.pdbx_strand_id
1 'polypeptide(L)'
;MQTKLTLGYLGFLPFAALTILPWILGESYEKISFQLLVVYGGIIISFLSGIIWGINTANQKNLTISIIFSLLGFGAILMAWINLIFAMSLLFFLFYLFYLFESKTNPQFSDSDYSKLRKILLQEYVDVICFQLLF
;
A
#
# COMPACT_ATOMS: atom_id res chain seq x y z
N MET A 1 15.30 -8.44 15.31
CA MET A 1 15.15 -7.55 14.14
C MET A 1 14.84 -8.32 12.86
N GLN A 2 15.54 -9.43 12.58
CA GLN A 2 15.42 -10.19 11.33
C GLN A 2 13.99 -10.67 10.99
N THR A 3 13.26 -11.26 11.94
CA THR A 3 11.92 -11.84 11.69
C THR A 3 10.87 -10.80 11.24
N LYS A 4 10.92 -9.58 11.78
CA LYS A 4 9.96 -8.50 11.42
C LYS A 4 10.18 -8.00 10.00
N LEU A 5 11.45 -7.88 9.59
CA LEU A 5 11.83 -7.53 8.22
C LEU A 5 11.44 -8.64 7.24
N THR A 6 11.71 -9.91 7.57
CA THR A 6 11.32 -11.05 6.74
C THR A 6 9.81 -11.10 6.50
N LEU A 7 9.00 -10.85 7.54
CA LEU A 7 7.54 -10.79 7.40
C LEU A 7 7.08 -9.59 6.56
N GLY A 8 7.75 -8.44 6.67
CA GLY A 8 7.51 -7.28 5.82
C GLY A 8 7.78 -7.56 4.34
N TYR A 9 8.90 -8.23 4.04
CA TYR A 9 9.24 -8.65 2.67
C TYR A 9 8.30 -9.75 2.14
N LEU A 10 7.81 -10.65 3.01
CA LEU A 10 6.80 -11.62 2.62
C LEU A 10 5.47 -10.95 2.26
N GLY A 11 5.10 -9.86 2.92
CA GLY A 11 3.95 -9.03 2.53
C GLY A 11 4.16 -8.24 1.22
N PHE A 12 5.41 -8.05 0.78
CA PHE A 12 5.71 -7.45 -0.51
C PHE A 12 5.59 -8.46 -1.66
N LEU A 13 5.81 -9.74 -1.39
CA LEU A 13 5.89 -10.79 -2.41
C LEU A 13 4.60 -10.91 -3.28
N PRO A 14 3.37 -10.86 -2.72
CA PRO A 14 2.15 -10.88 -3.53
C PRO A 14 2.01 -9.64 -4.40
N PHE A 15 2.53 -8.49 -3.95
CA PHE A 15 2.51 -7.25 -4.71
C PHE A 15 3.34 -7.40 -5.98
N ALA A 16 4.61 -7.78 -5.85
CA ALA A 16 5.51 -7.99 -6.98
C ALA A 16 4.99 -9.07 -7.94
N ALA A 17 4.43 -10.17 -7.41
CA ALA A 17 3.87 -11.23 -8.23
C ALA A 17 2.67 -10.75 -9.08
N LEU A 18 1.76 -9.96 -8.50
CA LEU A 18 0.59 -9.42 -9.19
C LEU A 18 0.96 -8.34 -10.23
N THR A 19 2.05 -7.60 -10.01
CA THR A 19 2.59 -6.63 -10.99
C THR A 19 3.14 -7.32 -12.24
N ILE A 20 3.82 -8.46 -12.08
CA ILE A 20 4.48 -9.18 -13.20
C ILE A 20 3.51 -10.14 -13.91
N LEU A 21 2.43 -10.55 -13.24
CA LEU A 21 1.44 -11.52 -13.75
C LEU A 21 0.88 -11.19 -15.15
N PRO A 22 0.49 -9.94 -15.47
CA PRO A 22 0.03 -9.55 -16.80
C PRO A 22 1.04 -9.86 -17.91
N TRP A 23 2.34 -9.74 -17.63
CA TRP A 23 3.40 -10.01 -18.62
C TRP A 23 3.52 -11.48 -18.96
N ILE A 24 3.27 -12.37 -18.00
CA ILE A 24 3.42 -13.82 -18.19
C ILE A 24 2.17 -14.42 -18.83
N LEU A 25 0.97 -13.96 -18.41
CA LEU A 25 -0.31 -14.55 -18.84
C LEU A 25 -0.96 -13.80 -20.02
N GLY A 26 -0.47 -12.61 -20.36
CA GLY A 26 -0.97 -11.79 -21.47
C GLY A 26 -2.09 -10.82 -21.07
N GLU A 27 -2.44 -9.92 -22.01
CA GLU A 27 -3.37 -8.79 -21.82
C GLU A 27 -4.75 -9.17 -21.28
N SER A 28 -5.20 -10.40 -21.56
CA SER A 28 -6.50 -10.91 -21.05
C SER A 28 -6.59 -10.94 -19.52
N TYR A 29 -5.45 -10.99 -18.82
CA TYR A 29 -5.37 -11.02 -17.36
C TYR A 29 -4.90 -9.70 -16.75
N GLU A 30 -4.69 -8.67 -17.56
CA GLU A 30 -4.16 -7.39 -17.09
C GLU A 30 -5.13 -6.72 -16.09
N LYS A 31 -6.39 -6.56 -16.51
CA LYS A 31 -7.42 -5.91 -15.69
C LYS A 31 -7.66 -6.62 -14.36
N ILE A 32 -7.72 -7.95 -14.36
CA ILE A 32 -7.94 -8.72 -13.13
C ILE A 32 -6.72 -8.64 -12.20
N SER A 33 -5.51 -8.63 -12.75
CA SER A 33 -4.27 -8.54 -11.98
C SER A 33 -4.17 -7.17 -11.27
N PHE A 34 -4.45 -6.08 -11.98
CA PHE A 34 -4.44 -4.76 -11.36
C PHE A 34 -5.60 -4.56 -10.38
N GLN A 35 -6.77 -5.15 -10.62
CA GLN A 35 -7.83 -5.15 -9.61
C GLN A 35 -7.39 -5.85 -8.32
N LEU A 36 -6.74 -7.02 -8.45
CA LEU A 36 -6.17 -7.73 -7.30
C LEU A 36 -5.07 -6.92 -6.62
N LEU A 37 -4.25 -6.19 -7.38
CA LEU A 37 -3.23 -5.28 -6.83
C LEU A 37 -3.85 -4.17 -5.99
N VAL A 38 -4.94 -3.56 -6.47
CA VAL A 38 -5.68 -2.53 -5.73
C VAL A 38 -6.33 -3.12 -4.48
N VAL A 39 -6.94 -4.31 -4.57
CA VAL A 39 -7.52 -5.03 -3.43
C VAL A 39 -6.45 -5.25 -2.36
N TYR A 40 -5.30 -5.81 -2.76
CA TYR A 40 -4.20 -6.11 -1.85
C TYR A 40 -3.62 -4.83 -1.23
N GLY A 41 -3.46 -3.77 -2.02
CA GLY A 41 -3.08 -2.44 -1.56
C GLY A 41 -3.97 -1.85 -0.49
N GLY A 42 -5.28 -1.88 -0.76
CA GLY A 42 -6.31 -1.42 0.17
C GLY A 42 -6.30 -2.19 1.49
N ILE A 43 -6.06 -3.51 1.43
CA ILE A 43 -5.87 -4.33 2.63
C ILE A 43 -4.62 -3.90 3.39
N ILE A 44 -3.47 -3.75 2.71
CA ILE A 44 -2.21 -3.33 3.34
C ILE A 44 -2.37 -1.99 4.07
N ILE A 45 -2.87 -0.95 3.40
CA ILE A 45 -3.01 0.38 4.04
C ILE A 45 -3.97 0.32 5.24
N SER A 46 -5.02 -0.50 5.16
CA SER A 46 -5.95 -0.70 6.28
C SER A 46 -5.25 -1.35 7.48
N PHE A 47 -4.49 -2.42 7.27
CA PHE A 47 -3.71 -3.05 8.35
C PHE A 47 -2.63 -2.12 8.91
N LEU A 48 -1.90 -1.42 8.05
CA LEU A 48 -0.87 -0.45 8.46
C LEU A 48 -1.43 0.63 9.36
N SER A 49 -2.59 1.17 9.01
CA SER A 49 -3.25 2.19 9.83
C SER A 49 -3.66 1.67 11.21
N GLY A 50 -4.07 0.40 11.31
CA GLY A 50 -4.34 -0.26 12.59
C GLY A 50 -3.11 -0.38 13.50
N ILE A 51 -1.89 -0.46 12.95
CA ILE A 51 -0.65 -0.54 13.74
C ILE A 51 -0.46 0.74 14.58
N ILE A 52 -0.89 1.90 14.08
CA ILE A 52 -0.73 3.17 14.79
C ILE A 52 -1.52 3.19 16.10
N TRP A 53 -2.62 2.44 16.18
CA TRP A 53 -3.35 2.26 17.43
C TRP A 53 -2.50 1.55 18.49
N GLY A 54 -1.64 0.60 18.11
CA GLY A 54 -0.74 -0.07 19.05
C GLY A 54 0.45 0.77 19.49
N ILE A 55 0.84 1.77 18.69
CA ILE A 55 2.05 2.57 18.93
C ILE A 55 1.74 3.87 19.67
N ASN A 56 0.61 4.53 19.39
CA ASN A 56 0.31 5.86 19.89
C ASN A 56 -1.15 6.00 20.35
N THR A 57 -1.51 5.23 21.39
CA THR A 57 -2.86 5.22 21.99
C THR A 57 -3.25 6.53 22.68
N ALA A 58 -2.28 7.35 23.10
CA ALA A 58 -2.53 8.57 23.86
C ALA A 58 -3.01 9.74 22.96
N ASN A 59 -2.70 9.72 21.66
CA ASN A 59 -3.04 10.81 20.75
C ASN A 59 -4.29 10.49 19.92
N GLN A 60 -5.44 10.95 20.39
CA GLN A 60 -6.75 10.76 19.73
C GLN A 60 -6.76 11.21 18.27
N LYS A 61 -6.04 12.31 17.92
CA LYS A 61 -5.99 12.79 16.53
C LYS A 61 -5.31 11.77 15.62
N ASN A 62 -4.23 11.14 16.07
CA ASN A 62 -3.52 10.12 15.31
C ASN A 62 -4.38 8.86 15.11
N LEU A 63 -5.17 8.49 16.12
CA LEU A 63 -6.13 7.38 16.03
C LEU A 63 -7.21 7.67 14.98
N THR A 64 -7.82 8.85 15.01
CA THR A 64 -8.83 9.26 14.02
C THR A 64 -8.26 9.29 12.61
N ILE A 65 -7.07 9.87 12.42
CA ILE A 65 -6.39 9.89 11.11
C ILE A 65 -6.15 8.46 10.61
N SER A 66 -5.75 7.54 11.50
CA SER A 66 -5.53 6.14 11.14
C SER A 66 -6.82 5.45 10.67
N ILE A 67 -7.94 5.68 11.35
CA ILE A 67 -9.25 5.16 10.90
C ILE A 67 -9.59 5.69 9.50
N ILE A 68 -9.37 6.99 9.27
CA ILE A 68 -9.62 7.61 7.96
C ILE A 68 -8.80 6.91 6.88
N PHE A 69 -7.51 6.65 7.11
CA PHE A 69 -6.67 5.88 6.18
C PHE A 69 -7.21 4.47 5.92
N SER A 70 -7.67 3.77 6.96
CA SER A 70 -8.28 2.44 6.77
C SER A 70 -9.53 2.49 5.91
N LEU A 71 -10.41 3.46 6.16
CA LEU A 71 -11.66 3.61 5.42
C LEU A 71 -11.41 4.05 3.97
N LEU A 72 -10.43 4.92 3.74
CA LEU A 72 -10.01 5.32 2.40
C LEU A 72 -9.36 4.15 1.64
N GLY A 73 -8.60 3.29 2.32
CA GLY A 73 -8.10 2.04 1.75
C GLY A 73 -9.22 1.13 1.26
N PHE A 74 -10.23 0.90 2.10
CA PHE A 74 -11.44 0.17 1.70
C PHE A 74 -12.20 0.88 0.56
N GLY A 75 -12.29 2.20 0.61
CA GLY A 75 -12.89 3.01 -0.46
C GLY A 75 -12.19 2.83 -1.81
N ALA A 76 -10.86 2.72 -1.82
CA ALA A 76 -10.10 2.44 -3.03
C ALA A 76 -10.43 1.05 -3.62
N ILE A 77 -10.63 0.04 -2.77
CA ILE A 77 -11.07 -1.29 -3.20
C ILE A 77 -12.43 -1.22 -3.91
N LEU A 78 -13.39 -0.50 -3.33
CA LEU A 78 -14.71 -0.31 -3.97
C LEU A 78 -14.58 0.46 -5.29
N MET A 79 -13.72 1.49 -5.32
CA MET A 79 -13.50 2.30 -6.51
C MET A 79 -12.83 1.52 -7.65
N ALA A 80 -12.08 0.46 -7.34
CA ALA A 80 -11.44 -0.43 -8.34
C ALA A 80 -12.44 -1.06 -9.32
N TRP A 81 -13.69 -1.24 -8.89
CA TRP A 81 -14.77 -1.80 -9.70
C TRP A 81 -15.41 -0.76 -10.64
N ILE A 82 -15.26 0.53 -10.33
CA ILE A 82 -15.82 1.64 -11.10
C ILE A 82 -14.76 2.19 -12.07
N ASN A 83 -13.59 2.56 -11.53
CA ASN A 83 -12.48 3.08 -12.30
C ASN A 83 -11.15 2.72 -11.65
N LEU A 84 -10.41 1.83 -12.33
CA LEU A 84 -9.16 1.27 -11.84
C LEU A 84 -8.04 2.32 -11.71
N ILE A 85 -7.91 3.22 -12.70
CA ILE A 85 -6.86 4.25 -12.71
C ILE A 85 -7.03 5.21 -11.53
N PHE A 86 -8.27 5.63 -11.25
CA PHE A 86 -8.54 6.47 -10.07
C PHE A 86 -8.28 5.73 -8.77
N ALA A 87 -8.65 4.44 -8.67
CA ALA A 87 -8.40 3.64 -7.48
C ALA A 87 -6.90 3.46 -7.19
N MET A 88 -6.10 3.21 -8.22
CA MET A 88 -4.64 3.08 -8.11
C MET A 88 -3.99 4.41 -7.74
N SER A 89 -4.40 5.51 -8.38
CA SER A 89 -3.92 6.85 -8.07
C SER A 89 -4.25 7.23 -6.61
N LEU A 90 -5.47 6.93 -6.15
CA LEU A 90 -5.89 7.12 -4.78
C LEU A 90 -5.00 6.32 -3.82
N LEU A 91 -4.76 5.04 -4.09
CA LEU A 91 -3.89 4.20 -3.25
C LEU A 91 -2.47 4.73 -3.19
N PHE A 92 -1.89 5.15 -4.32
CA PHE A 92 -0.57 5.77 -4.33
C PHE A 92 -0.50 6.99 -3.39
N PHE A 93 -1.48 7.89 -3.50
CA PHE A 93 -1.57 9.04 -2.61
C PHE A 93 -1.73 8.63 -1.14
N LEU A 94 -2.56 7.62 -0.85
CA LEU A 94 -2.75 7.12 0.51
C LEU A 94 -1.46 6.54 1.08
N PHE A 95 -0.75 5.71 0.34
CA PHE A 95 0.54 5.15 0.78
C PHE A 95 1.56 6.25 1.01
N TYR A 96 1.62 7.26 0.15
CA TYR A 96 2.55 8.38 0.31
C TYR A 96 2.24 9.22 1.56
N LEU A 97 0.98 9.59 1.75
CA LEU A 97 0.56 10.36 2.93
C LEU A 97 0.72 9.53 4.21
N PHE A 98 0.41 8.23 4.15
CA PHE A 98 0.60 7.33 5.28
C PHE A 98 2.08 7.16 5.62
N TYR A 99 2.97 7.06 4.63
CA TYR A 99 4.42 7.05 4.85
C TYR A 99 4.88 8.30 5.61
N LEU A 100 4.44 9.49 5.21
CA LEU A 100 4.78 10.74 5.91
C LEU A 100 4.23 10.75 7.34
N PHE A 101 3.01 10.26 7.55
CA PHE A 101 2.38 10.18 8.86
C PHE A 101 3.07 9.16 9.78
N GLU A 102 3.35 7.97 9.28
CA GLU A 102 4.03 6.88 9.98
C GLU A 102 5.46 7.30 10.34
N SER A 103 6.18 8.00 9.44
CA SER A 103 7.54 8.47 9.70
C SER A 103 7.67 9.42 10.90
N LYS A 104 6.61 10.16 11.21
CA LYS A 104 6.56 11.09 12.36
C LYS A 104 6.06 10.42 13.63
N THR A 105 5.32 9.33 13.51
CA THR A 105 4.57 8.73 14.62
C THR A 105 5.23 7.46 15.14
N ASN A 106 5.85 6.69 14.25
CA ASN A 106 6.40 5.38 14.55
C ASN A 106 7.90 5.48 14.88
N PRO A 107 8.34 5.15 16.11
CA PRO A 107 9.76 5.16 16.48
C PRO A 107 10.62 4.22 15.62
N GLN A 108 10.00 3.19 15.03
CA GLN A 108 10.66 2.18 14.20
C GLN A 108 11.16 2.73 12.86
N PHE A 109 10.74 3.94 12.46
CA PHE A 109 11.28 4.65 11.29
C PHE A 109 12.72 5.13 11.48
N SER A 110 13.26 5.11 12.71
CA SER A 110 14.69 5.31 12.96
C SER A 110 15.57 4.20 12.36
N ASP A 111 14.98 3.04 12.06
CA ASP A 111 15.67 1.93 11.39
C ASP A 111 15.71 2.16 9.86
N SER A 112 16.92 2.16 9.30
CA SER A 112 17.14 2.40 7.87
C SER A 112 16.53 1.32 6.98
N ASP A 113 16.42 0.08 7.44
CA ASP A 113 15.91 -1.00 6.61
C ASP A 113 14.38 -1.01 6.57
N TYR A 114 13.74 -0.60 7.66
CA TYR A 114 12.30 -0.39 7.70
C TYR A 114 11.85 0.74 6.77
N SER A 115 12.55 1.87 6.78
CA SER A 115 12.25 3.00 5.89
C SER A 115 12.51 2.67 4.41
N LYS A 116 13.55 1.88 4.09
CA LYS A 116 13.79 1.35 2.74
C LYS A 116 12.63 0.48 2.25
N LEU A 117 12.16 -0.46 3.08
CA LEU A 117 11.02 -1.33 2.72
C LEU A 117 9.78 -0.51 2.34
N ARG A 118 9.48 0.56 3.10
CA ARG A 118 8.36 1.45 2.79
C ARG A 118 8.54 2.22 1.48
N LYS A 119 9.76 2.62 1.12
CA LYS A 119 10.05 3.29 -0.16
C LYS A 119 9.91 2.34 -1.35
N ILE A 120 10.32 1.08 -1.21
CA ILE A 120 10.16 0.07 -2.27
C ILE A 120 8.67 -0.09 -2.63
N LEU A 121 7.79 -0.16 -1.63
CA LEU A 121 6.34 -0.23 -1.85
C LEU A 121 5.80 0.97 -2.65
N LEU A 122 6.27 2.18 -2.34
CA LEU A 122 5.87 3.39 -3.07
C LEU A 122 6.36 3.39 -4.52
N GLN A 123 7.63 3.01 -4.73
CA GLN A 123 8.24 2.95 -6.06
C GLN A 123 7.48 2.00 -6.97
N GLU A 124 7.16 0.81 -6.47
CA GLU A 124 6.45 -0.21 -7.22
C GLU A 124 5.06 0.25 -7.66
N TYR A 125 4.32 0.97 -6.80
CA TYR A 125 3.05 1.58 -7.19
C TYR A 125 3.20 2.63 -8.31
N VAL A 126 4.25 3.44 -8.26
CA VAL A 126 4.54 4.42 -9.33
C VAL A 126 4.84 3.71 -10.63
N ASP A 127 5.67 2.67 -10.59
CA ASP A 127 6.07 1.91 -11.77
C ASP A 127 4.84 1.26 -12.42
N VAL A 128 3.93 0.68 -11.63
CA VAL A 128 2.67 0.10 -12.15
C VAL A 128 1.76 1.17 -12.76
N ILE A 129 1.57 2.31 -12.09
CA ILE A 129 0.72 3.39 -12.59
C ILE A 129 1.29 3.97 -13.89
N CYS A 130 2.60 4.21 -13.95
CA CYS A 130 3.27 4.70 -15.15
C CYS A 130 3.13 3.71 -16.31
N PHE A 131 3.28 2.41 -16.06
CA PHE A 131 3.08 1.38 -17.08
C PHE A 131 1.66 1.46 -17.66
N GLN A 132 0.64 1.52 -16.81
CA GLN A 132 -0.75 1.54 -17.26
C GLN A 132 -1.21 2.86 -17.92
N LEU A 133 -0.41 3.93 -17.81
CA LEU A 133 -0.64 5.17 -18.55
C LEU A 133 0.07 5.19 -19.91
N LEU A 134 1.04 4.31 -20.14
CA LEU A 134 1.85 4.24 -21.37
C LEU A 134 1.29 3.22 -22.39
N PHE A 135 0.39 2.33 -21.97
CA PHE A 135 -0.27 1.30 -22.76
C PHE A 135 -1.78 1.41 -22.60
#